data_AF-A0A356FZ79-F1
#
_entry.id   AF-A0A356FZ79-F1
#
_cell.length_a   1.000
_cell.length_b   1.000
_cell.length_c   1.000
_cell.angle_alpha   90.00
_cell.angle_beta   90.00
_cell.angle_gamma   90.00
#
_symmetry.space_group_name_H-M   'P 1'
#
loop_
_entity.id
_entity.type
_entity.pdbx_description
1 polymer ?
#
loop_
_entity_poly.entity_id
_entity_poly.type
_entity_poly.pdbx_seq_one_letter_code
_entity_poly.pdbx_strand_id
1 'polypeptide(L)'
;MRLLSIPAVVFAAATILGGASASAQTTENALREEYEQKKLLINEMFQTKVEKIRQRTVLPQDILDALVRQADEVREFDLYTLDRKLELKLRHAKERDEIRDKLRQEAQDRVKWLLSNEEAFKATKEERAEEDLVKANKAEAGETEAAQVPAAAQAEAKQ
;
A
#
# COMPACT_ATOMS: atom_id res chain seq x y z
N MET A 1 30.53 5.07 -51.40
CA MET A 1 29.38 5.58 -50.63
C MET A 1 28.88 4.45 -49.74
N ARG A 2 29.13 4.52 -48.42
CA ARG A 2 28.66 3.52 -47.44
C ARG A 2 27.51 4.14 -46.66
N LEU A 3 26.31 3.60 -46.86
CA LEU A 3 25.11 3.94 -46.10
C LEU A 3 25.22 3.29 -44.71
N LEU A 4 25.44 4.09 -43.68
CA LEU A 4 25.34 3.64 -42.29
C LEU A 4 23.86 3.72 -41.88
N SER A 5 23.23 2.56 -41.84
CA SER A 5 21.93 2.32 -41.22
C SER A 5 22.07 2.50 -39.70
N ILE A 6 21.35 3.47 -39.13
CA ILE A 6 21.24 3.66 -37.68
C ILE A 6 20.06 2.80 -37.22
N PRO A 7 20.27 1.76 -36.38
CA PRO A 7 19.17 0.94 -35.91
C PRO A 7 18.33 1.72 -34.89
N ALA A 8 17.03 1.45 -34.95
CA ALA A 8 15.99 2.03 -34.13
C ALA A 8 16.33 2.03 -32.63
N VAL A 9 16.12 3.18 -31.99
CA VAL A 9 16.07 3.33 -30.54
C VAL A 9 14.87 2.54 -30.03
N VAL A 10 15.14 1.33 -29.54
CA VAL A 10 14.15 0.54 -28.80
C VAL A 10 13.99 1.19 -27.43
N PHE A 11 12.86 1.89 -27.25
CA PHE A 11 12.38 2.34 -25.96
C PHE A 11 12.11 1.10 -25.08
N ALA A 12 13.07 0.76 -24.22
CA ALA A 12 12.84 -0.19 -23.13
C ALA A 12 11.98 0.50 -22.06
N ALA A 13 10.67 0.55 -22.29
CA ALA A 13 9.71 0.74 -21.23
C ALA A 13 9.81 -0.48 -20.32
N ALA A 14 10.51 -0.33 -19.19
CA ALA A 14 10.57 -1.34 -18.15
C ALA A 14 9.16 -1.52 -17.57
N THR A 15 8.47 -2.52 -18.09
CA THR A 15 7.29 -3.15 -17.52
C THR A 15 7.63 -3.69 -16.14
N ILE A 16 7.44 -2.87 -15.10
CA ILE A 16 7.33 -3.35 -13.71
C ILE A 16 5.92 -3.93 -13.54
N LEU A 17 5.67 -5.06 -14.18
CA LEU A 17 4.51 -5.89 -13.90
C LEU A 17 4.88 -7.36 -14.10
N GLY A 18 5.91 -7.80 -13.36
CA GLY A 18 6.28 -9.20 -13.23
C GLY A 18 5.68 -9.80 -11.96
N GLY A 19 4.38 -10.11 -12.01
CA GLY A 19 3.78 -11.04 -11.06
C GLY A 19 4.08 -12.48 -11.47
N ALA A 20 4.44 -13.29 -10.48
CA ALA A 20 4.42 -14.76 -10.46
C ALA A 20 5.44 -15.52 -11.34
N SER A 21 6.57 -15.91 -10.74
CA SER A 21 7.04 -17.31 -10.63
C SER A 21 8.56 -17.40 -10.35
N ALA A 22 8.92 -17.15 -9.10
CA ALA A 22 10.08 -17.78 -8.45
C ALA A 22 9.63 -18.01 -7.01
N SER A 23 9.91 -19.19 -6.47
CA SER A 23 9.36 -19.75 -5.23
C SER A 23 8.94 -18.71 -4.19
N ALA A 24 7.71 -18.81 -3.68
CA ALA A 24 7.19 -17.98 -2.59
C ALA A 24 7.93 -18.24 -1.26
N GLN A 25 9.21 -17.95 -1.21
CA GLN A 25 9.86 -17.55 0.02
C GLN A 25 9.31 -16.16 0.32
N THR A 26 8.57 -16.03 1.41
CA THR A 26 8.24 -14.72 1.94
C THR A 26 9.53 -13.92 2.09
N THR A 27 9.47 -12.60 1.93
CA THR A 27 10.65 -11.73 2.11
C THR A 27 11.34 -11.98 3.45
N GLU A 28 10.57 -12.37 4.48
CA GLU A 28 11.07 -12.86 5.76
C GLU A 28 11.92 -14.14 5.65
N ASN A 29 11.48 -15.16 4.91
CA ASN A 29 12.24 -16.40 4.73
C ASN A 29 13.59 -16.13 4.04
N ALA A 30 13.59 -15.30 3.00
CA ALA A 30 14.83 -14.90 2.33
C ALA A 30 15.80 -14.14 3.28
N LEU A 31 15.26 -13.26 4.13
CA LEU A 31 16.06 -12.55 5.14
C LEU A 31 16.63 -13.49 6.21
N ARG A 32 15.88 -14.53 6.61
CA ARG A 32 16.35 -15.55 7.54
C ARG A 32 17.44 -16.43 6.91
N GLU A 33 17.30 -16.79 5.64
CA GLU A 33 18.34 -17.54 4.91
C GLU A 33 19.63 -16.74 4.78
N GLU A 34 19.55 -15.46 4.40
CA GLU A 34 20.72 -14.57 4.38
C GLU A 34 21.38 -14.45 5.77
N TYR A 35 20.57 -14.40 6.82
CA TYR A 35 21.04 -14.32 8.20
C TYR A 35 21.84 -15.58 8.57
N GLU A 36 21.29 -16.77 8.31
CA GLU A 36 21.98 -18.03 8.60
C GLU A 36 23.28 -18.16 7.79
N GLN A 37 23.28 -17.78 6.50
CA GLN A 37 24.50 -17.77 5.68
C GLN A 37 25.59 -16.85 6.27
N LYS A 38 25.22 -15.64 6.70
CA LYS A 38 26.17 -14.68 7.30
C LYS A 38 26.68 -15.16 8.64
N LYS A 39 25.83 -15.79 9.46
CA LYS A 39 26.22 -16.40 10.72
C LYS A 39 27.23 -17.52 10.54
N LEU A 40 27.01 -18.39 9.55
CA LEU A 40 27.96 -19.44 9.18
C LEU A 40 29.31 -18.85 8.76
N LEU A 41 29.29 -17.81 7.91
CA LEU A 41 30.51 -17.12 7.47
C LEU A 41 31.29 -16.50 8.63
N ILE A 42 30.61 -15.84 9.58
CA ILE A 42 31.24 -15.26 10.78
C ILE A 42 31.94 -16.35 11.58
N ASN A 43 31.30 -17.51 11.76
CA ASN A 43 31.88 -18.63 12.49
C ASN A 43 33.08 -19.23 11.75
N GLU A 44 33.00 -19.39 10.42
CA GLU A 44 34.12 -19.88 9.60
C GLU A 44 35.34 -18.94 9.68
N MET A 45 35.09 -17.64 9.57
CA MET A 45 36.12 -16.60 9.70
C MET A 45 36.77 -16.62 11.08
N PHE A 46 35.97 -16.81 12.14
CA PHE A 46 36.46 -16.96 13.50
C PHE A 46 37.36 -18.19 13.64
N GLN A 47 36.91 -19.37 13.20
CA GLN A 47 37.71 -20.60 13.28
C GLN A 47 39.04 -20.45 12.52
N THR A 48 38.99 -19.88 11.32
CA THR A 48 40.19 -19.58 10.53
C THR A 48 41.15 -18.65 11.28
N LYS A 49 40.62 -17.67 12.01
CA LYS A 49 41.43 -16.72 12.79
C LYS A 49 42.06 -17.38 14.01
N VAL A 50 41.29 -18.20 14.74
CA VAL A 50 41.79 -18.98 15.88
C VAL A 50 42.89 -19.94 15.46
N GLU A 51 42.71 -20.64 14.35
CA GLU A 51 43.70 -21.55 13.79
C GLU A 51 45.01 -20.80 13.47
N LYS A 52 44.91 -19.65 12.79
CA LYS A 52 46.06 -18.78 12.50
C LYS A 52 46.74 -18.20 13.75
N ILE A 53 46.02 -18.01 14.85
CA ILE A 53 46.60 -17.59 16.13
C ILE A 53 47.36 -18.77 16.72
N ARG A 54 46.74 -19.95 16.81
CA ARG A 54 47.34 -21.16 17.41
C ARG A 54 48.58 -21.66 16.67
N GLN A 55 48.65 -21.48 15.35
CA GLN A 55 49.81 -21.84 14.55
C GLN A 55 51.05 -20.94 14.79
N ARG A 56 50.91 -19.82 15.52
CA ARG A 56 52.03 -18.92 15.85
C ARG A 56 52.82 -19.45 17.03
N THR A 57 53.81 -20.29 16.75
CA THR A 57 54.71 -20.90 17.73
C THR A 57 55.67 -19.91 18.43
N VAL A 58 55.74 -18.67 17.95
CA VAL A 58 56.67 -17.64 18.48
C VAL A 58 56.11 -16.93 19.73
N LEU A 59 54.80 -16.96 19.94
CA LEU A 59 54.16 -16.25 21.05
C LEU A 59 53.96 -17.17 22.27
N PRO A 60 54.15 -16.65 23.50
CA PRO A 60 53.74 -17.34 24.72
C PRO A 60 52.25 -17.69 24.72
N GLN A 61 51.91 -18.80 25.37
CA GLN A 61 50.53 -19.32 25.41
C GLN A 61 49.53 -18.29 25.96
N ASP A 62 49.88 -17.57 27.02
CA ASP A 62 49.00 -16.55 27.63
C ASP A 62 48.57 -15.46 26.64
N ILE A 63 49.48 -15.08 25.72
CA ILE A 63 49.20 -14.08 24.67
C ILE A 63 48.32 -14.69 23.58
N LEU A 64 48.56 -15.95 23.22
CA LEU A 64 47.72 -16.66 22.25
C LEU A 64 46.27 -16.77 22.77
N ASP A 65 46.09 -17.11 24.04
CA ASP A 65 44.77 -17.25 24.66
C ASP A 65 44.05 -15.89 24.75
N ALA A 66 44.78 -14.81 25.07
CA ALA A 66 44.22 -13.45 25.04
C ALA A 66 43.76 -13.02 23.63
N LEU A 67 44.53 -13.36 22.59
CA LEU A 67 44.16 -13.08 21.20
C LEU A 67 42.94 -13.88 20.74
N VAL A 68 42.83 -15.13 21.18
CA VAL A 68 41.64 -15.96 20.92
C VAL A 68 40.42 -15.36 21.60
N ARG A 69 40.55 -14.91 22.85
CA ARG A 69 39.46 -14.25 23.58
C ARG A 69 39.01 -12.96 22.88
N GLN A 70 39.94 -12.13 22.44
CA GLN A 70 39.60 -10.93 21.68
C GLN A 70 38.91 -11.26 20.35
N ALA A 71 39.34 -12.33 19.66
CA ALA A 71 38.66 -12.78 18.45
C ALA A 71 37.23 -13.26 18.73
N ASP A 72 37.00 -13.85 19.91
CA ASP A 72 35.69 -14.32 20.37
C ASP A 72 34.75 -13.15 20.67
N GLU A 73 35.25 -12.12 21.36
CA GLU A 73 34.52 -10.88 21.63
C GLU A 73 34.07 -10.18 20.34
N VAL A 74 34.93 -10.16 19.32
CA VAL A 74 34.57 -9.62 17.99
C VAL A 74 33.50 -10.48 17.31
N ARG A 75 33.61 -11.80 17.40
CA ARG A 75 32.58 -12.72 16.85
C ARG A 75 31.23 -12.47 17.51
N GLU A 76 31.19 -12.34 18.83
CA GLU A 76 29.96 -12.06 19.57
C GLU A 76 29.35 -10.71 19.18
N PHE A 77 30.17 -9.68 19.04
CA PHE A 77 29.74 -8.36 18.57
C PHE A 77 29.14 -8.41 17.15
N ASP A 78 29.78 -9.14 16.25
CA ASP A 78 29.31 -9.31 14.87
C ASP A 78 27.99 -10.07 14.80
N LEU A 79 27.83 -11.13 15.61
CA LEU A 79 26.59 -11.89 15.73
C LEU A 79 25.45 -11.02 16.28
N TYR A 80 25.69 -10.28 17.36
CA TYR A 80 24.71 -9.35 17.94
C TYR A 80 24.28 -8.28 16.93
N THR A 81 25.25 -7.73 16.18
CA THR A 81 24.97 -6.73 15.14
C THR A 81 24.15 -7.32 14.00
N LEU A 82 24.41 -8.58 13.63
CA LEU A 82 23.67 -9.29 12.60
C LEU A 82 22.21 -9.54 13.03
N ASP A 83 22.00 -9.98 14.28
CA ASP A 83 20.67 -10.16 14.88
C ASP A 83 19.86 -8.86 14.84
N ARG A 84 20.48 -7.75 15.30
CA ARG A 84 19.83 -6.44 15.32
C ARG A 84 19.47 -5.93 13.92
N LYS A 85 20.30 -6.22 12.91
CA LYS A 85 20.02 -5.90 11.50
C LYS A 85 18.84 -6.70 10.97
N LEU A 86 18.74 -7.98 11.31
CA LEU A 86 17.61 -8.82 10.93
C LEU A 86 16.31 -8.27 11.52
N GLU A 87 16.32 -7.97 12.83
CA GLU A 87 15.15 -7.42 13.53
C GLU A 87 14.68 -6.10 12.90
N LEU A 88 15.60 -5.17 12.63
CA LEU A 88 15.28 -3.90 11.96
C LEU A 88 14.64 -4.12 10.58
N LYS A 89 15.19 -5.04 9.77
CA LYS A 89 14.62 -5.34 8.45
C LYS A 89 13.22 -5.94 8.56
N LEU A 90 12.99 -6.86 9.51
CA LEU A 90 11.68 -7.45 9.74
C LEU A 90 10.68 -6.39 10.22
N ARG A 91 11.09 -5.49 11.10
CA ARG A 91 10.26 -4.38 11.56
C ARG A 91 9.88 -3.44 10.42
N HIS A 92 10.83 -3.00 9.59
CA HIS A 92 10.55 -2.15 8.44
C HIS A 92 9.64 -2.85 7.41
N ALA A 93 9.79 -4.16 7.23
CA ALA A 93 8.90 -4.93 6.37
C ALA A 93 7.45 -4.89 6.89
N LYS A 94 7.25 -5.09 8.20
CA LYS A 94 5.94 -4.98 8.84
C LYS A 94 5.36 -3.57 8.74
N GLU A 95 6.14 -2.54 9.05
CA GLU A 95 5.71 -1.14 8.97
C GLU A 95 5.28 -0.77 7.54
N ARG A 96 6.02 -1.22 6.52
CA ARG A 96 5.65 -1.02 5.12
C ARG A 96 4.33 -1.70 4.78
N ASP A 97 4.11 -2.93 5.25
CA ASP A 97 2.89 -3.67 4.98
C ASP A 97 1.68 -3.02 5.69
N GLU A 98 1.86 -2.52 6.92
CA GLU A 98 0.84 -1.73 7.63
C GLU A 98 0.48 -0.44 6.89
N ILE A 99 1.48 0.30 6.38
CA ILE A 99 1.25 1.52 5.58
C ILE A 99 0.48 1.20 4.31
N ARG A 100 0.87 0.12 3.61
CA ARG A 100 0.17 -0.33 2.40
C ARG A 100 -1.28 -0.69 2.71
N ASP A 101 -1.54 -1.36 3.83
CA ASP A 101 -2.89 -1.78 4.20
C ASP A 101 -3.75 -0.57 4.62
N LYS A 102 -3.18 0.43 5.31
CA LYS A 102 -3.85 1.72 5.57
C LYS A 102 -4.20 2.45 4.28
N LEU A 103 -3.26 2.56 3.34
CA LEU A 103 -3.50 3.17 2.03
C LEU A 103 -4.62 2.43 1.26
N ARG A 104 -4.66 1.11 1.36
CA ARG A 104 -5.73 0.30 0.75
C ARG A 104 -7.09 0.58 1.38
N GLN A 105 -7.15 0.69 2.72
CA GLN A 105 -8.38 1.06 3.43
C GLN A 105 -8.84 2.47 3.08
N GLU A 106 -7.95 3.46 3.08
CA GLU A 106 -8.27 4.83 2.67
C GLU A 106 -8.81 4.89 1.24
N ALA A 107 -8.21 4.14 0.31
CA ALA A 107 -8.72 4.05 -1.06
C ALA A 107 -10.12 3.42 -1.12
N GLN A 108 -10.36 2.34 -0.36
CA GLN A 108 -11.67 1.71 -0.27
C GLN A 108 -12.71 2.66 0.33
N ASP A 109 -12.35 3.41 1.37
CA ASP A 109 -13.26 4.35 2.03
C ASP A 109 -13.57 5.55 1.14
N ARG A 110 -12.61 6.03 0.33
CA ARG A 110 -12.89 7.03 -0.72
C ARG A 110 -13.87 6.51 -1.76
N VAL A 111 -13.74 5.26 -2.20
CA VAL A 111 -14.69 4.65 -3.14
C VAL A 111 -16.08 4.53 -2.53
N LYS A 112 -16.17 4.05 -1.28
CA LYS A 112 -17.45 3.98 -0.55
C LYS A 112 -18.08 5.37 -0.42
N TRP A 113 -17.28 6.38 -0.10
CA TRP A 113 -17.77 7.76 0.01
C TRP A 113 -18.36 8.25 -1.32
N LEU A 114 -17.65 8.05 -2.43
CA LEU A 114 -18.14 8.42 -3.77
C LEU A 114 -19.47 7.75 -4.10
N LEU A 115 -19.60 6.44 -3.84
CA LEU A 115 -20.84 5.69 -4.07
C LEU A 115 -21.99 6.22 -3.20
N SER A 116 -21.75 6.41 -1.89
CA SER A 116 -22.77 6.93 -0.97
C SER A 116 -23.22 8.36 -1.32
N ASN A 117 -22.30 9.19 -1.83
CA ASN A 117 -22.60 10.54 -2.25
C ASN A 117 -23.41 10.57 -3.56
N GLU A 118 -23.13 9.65 -4.49
CA GLU A 118 -23.91 9.48 -5.71
C GLU A 118 -25.33 8.97 -5.41
N GLU A 119 -25.48 8.05 -4.46
CA GLU A 119 -26.79 7.58 -3.96
C GLU A 119 -27.57 8.72 -3.31
N ALA A 120 -26.94 9.50 -2.42
CA ALA A 120 -27.57 10.66 -1.78
C ALA A 120 -28.00 11.73 -2.80
N PHE A 121 -27.20 11.94 -3.85
CA PHE A 121 -27.53 12.86 -4.94
C PHE A 121 -28.70 12.37 -5.80
N LYS A 122 -28.79 11.05 -6.05
CA LYS A 122 -29.95 10.45 -6.75
C LYS A 122 -31.22 10.57 -5.90
N ALA A 123 -31.15 10.25 -4.62
CA ALA A 123 -32.27 10.37 -3.70
C ALA A 123 -32.81 11.81 -3.61
N THR A 124 -31.93 12.82 -3.51
CA THR A 124 -32.37 14.24 -3.52
C THR A 124 -32.92 14.70 -4.86
N LYS A 125 -32.51 14.10 -5.97
CA LYS A 125 -33.13 14.34 -7.28
C LYS A 125 -34.52 13.72 -7.38
N GLU A 126 -34.67 12.50 -6.88
CA GLU A 126 -35.96 11.78 -6.86
C GLU A 126 -36.95 12.49 -5.94
N GLU A 127 -36.54 12.91 -4.74
CA GLU A 127 -37.38 13.69 -3.82
C GLU A 127 -37.84 15.02 -4.43
N ARG A 128 -36.95 15.75 -5.13
CA ARG A 128 -37.33 16.98 -5.86
C ARG A 128 -38.28 16.69 -7.01
N ALA A 129 -38.06 15.60 -7.76
CA ALA A 129 -38.95 15.21 -8.85
C ALA A 129 -40.35 14.81 -8.33
N GLU A 130 -40.42 14.14 -7.18
CA GLU A 130 -41.68 13.80 -6.51
C GLU A 130 -42.38 15.05 -5.96
N GLU A 131 -41.65 15.98 -5.34
CA GLU A 131 -42.21 17.26 -4.90
C GLU A 131 -42.74 18.10 -6.07
N ASP A 132 -42.03 18.12 -7.19
CA ASP A 132 -42.45 18.86 -8.39
C ASP A 132 -43.67 18.19 -9.05
N LEU A 133 -43.75 16.85 -9.05
CA LEU A 133 -44.95 16.11 -9.46
C LEU A 133 -46.14 16.37 -8.52
N VAL A 134 -45.93 16.41 -7.21
CA VAL A 134 -46.99 16.72 -6.24
C VAL A 134 -47.45 18.17 -6.36
N LYS A 135 -46.54 19.13 -6.62
CA LYS A 135 -46.90 20.52 -6.90
C LYS A 135 -47.63 20.67 -8.23
N ALA A 136 -47.24 19.93 -9.28
CA ALA A 136 -47.94 19.90 -10.55
C ALA A 136 -49.36 19.32 -10.41
N ASN A 137 -49.52 18.20 -9.72
CA ASN A 137 -50.83 17.59 -9.45
C ASN A 137 -51.72 18.46 -8.55
N LYS A 138 -51.13 19.25 -7.64
CA LYS A 138 -51.86 20.22 -6.80
C LYS A 138 -52.27 21.48 -7.57
N ALA A 139 -51.53 21.86 -8.62
CA ALA A 139 -51.92 22.92 -9.54
C ALA A 139 -53.09 22.48 -10.44
N GLU A 140 -53.11 21.22 -10.91
CA GLU A 140 -54.24 20.68 -11.68
C GLU A 140 -55.52 20.48 -10.84
N ALA A 141 -55.40 20.20 -9.54
CA ALA A 141 -56.55 20.13 -8.62
C ALA A 141 -57.15 21.52 -8.28
N GLY A 142 -56.43 22.62 -8.55
CA GLY A 142 -56.91 23.99 -8.34
C GLY A 142 -57.70 24.56 -9.52
N GLU A 143 -57.55 24.01 -10.72
CA GLU A 143 -58.25 24.49 -11.92
C GLU A 143 -59.61 23.83 -12.14
N THR A 144 -59.98 22.82 -11.36
CA THR A 144 -61.26 22.09 -11.51
C THR A 144 -62.36 22.49 -10.53
N GLU A 145 -62.18 23.51 -9.68
CA GLU A 145 -63.22 23.98 -8.75
C GLU A 145 -63.84 25.35 -9.12
N ALA A 146 -63.37 26.03 -10.18
CA ALA A 146 -63.87 27.35 -10.57
C ALA A 146 -64.80 27.35 -11.80
N ALA A 147 -65.25 26.20 -12.29
CA ALA A 147 -66.06 26.13 -13.51
C ALA A 147 -67.17 25.08 -13.43
N GLN A 148 -68.27 25.40 -12.73
CA GLN A 148 -69.65 25.00 -13.12
C GLN A 148 -70.70 25.72 -12.22
N VAL A 149 -71.36 26.79 -12.70
CA VAL A 149 -72.78 26.83 -13.21
C VAL A 149 -73.69 27.61 -12.21
N PRO A 150 -74.82 28.29 -12.58
CA PRO A 150 -75.41 28.63 -13.89
C PRO A 150 -75.72 30.13 -14.11
N ALA A 151 -76.09 30.42 -15.35
CA ALA A 151 -76.84 31.59 -15.80
C ALA A 151 -78.23 31.74 -15.14
N ALA A 152 -78.62 32.99 -14.82
CA ALA A 152 -79.86 33.67 -15.25
C ALA A 152 -80.32 34.80 -14.28
N ALA A 153 -80.76 35.91 -14.89
CA ALA A 153 -81.58 37.01 -14.34
C ALA A 153 -80.82 37.99 -13.40
N GLN A 154 -80.92 39.33 -13.45
CA GLN A 154 -81.93 40.31 -13.91
C GLN A 154 -81.18 41.59 -14.34
N ALA A 155 -81.48 42.21 -15.48
CA ALA A 155 -82.40 43.35 -15.64
C ALA A 155 -82.08 44.60 -14.78
N GLU A 156 -81.85 45.71 -15.49
CA GLU A 156 -82.05 47.12 -15.09
C GLU A 156 -81.12 47.76 -14.04
N ALA A 157 -80.32 48.77 -14.47
CA ALA A 157 -80.50 50.17 -14.06
C ALA A 157 -79.43 51.10 -14.68
N LYS A 158 -79.89 51.92 -15.64
CA LYS A 158 -79.58 53.34 -15.87
C LYS A 158 -78.21 53.89 -15.39
N GLN A 159 -77.40 54.39 -16.33
CA GLN A 159 -77.41 55.79 -16.81
C GLN A 159 -76.52 55.93 -18.05
#